data_AF-A0A8X6XFR9-F1
#
_entry.id   AF-A0A8X6XFR9-F1
#
_cell.length_a   1.000
_cell.length_b   1.000
_cell.length_c   1.000
_cell.angle_alpha   90.00
_cell.angle_beta   90.00
_cell.angle_gamma   90.00
#
_symmetry.space_group_name_H-M   'P 1'
#
loop_
_entity.id
_entity.type
_entity.pdbx_description
1 polymer ?
#
loop_
_entity_poly.entity_id
_entity_poly.type
_entity_poly.pdbx_seq_one_letter_code
_entity_poly.pdbx_strand_id
1 'polypeptide(L)'
;MRKTYVKPLEEIKSKKRRNAICKISDFARSITVAAFRMETGHDCFDDTGIYNSPLCLLCKQRFEIDNDHLSNCSSLNEESLYSLYWRVRELTSSD
;
A
#
# COMPACT_ATOMS: atom_id res chain seq x y z
N MET A 1 14.10 -16.12 25.98
CA MET A 1 13.22 -16.80 25.00
C MET A 1 12.04 -15.88 24.68
N ARG A 2 11.94 -15.37 23.45
CA ARG A 2 10.81 -14.54 23.00
C ARG A 2 9.66 -15.47 22.63
N LYS A 3 8.51 -15.36 23.30
CA LYS A 3 7.29 -16.11 22.92
C LYS A 3 6.71 -15.46 21.67
N THR A 4 6.97 -16.05 20.51
CA THR A 4 6.25 -15.71 19.27
C THR A 4 4.86 -16.33 19.35
N TYR A 5 3.87 -15.50 19.68
CA TYR A 5 2.46 -15.89 19.62
C TYR A 5 2.01 -15.83 18.16
N VAL A 6 2.26 -16.91 17.41
CA VAL A 6 1.67 -17.08 16.09
C VAL A 6 0.28 -17.68 16.29
N LYS A 7 -0.75 -16.83 16.27
CA LYS A 7 -2.12 -17.33 16.15
C LYS A 7 -2.23 -18.16 14.86
N PRO A 8 -2.86 -19.35 14.88
CA PRO A 8 -3.08 -20.12 13.67
C PRO A 8 -3.84 -19.29 12.63
N LEU A 9 -3.32 -19.24 11.39
CA LEU A 9 -3.93 -18.58 10.21
C LEU A 9 -5.40 -18.97 9.95
N GLU A 10 -5.91 -20.01 10.61
CA GLU A 10 -7.26 -20.55 10.44
C GLU A 10 -8.38 -19.58 10.87
N GLU A 11 -8.13 -18.64 11.81
CA GLU A 11 -9.13 -17.60 12.17
C GLU A 11 -9.39 -16.58 11.02
N ILE A 12 -8.51 -16.53 10.02
CA ILE A 12 -8.58 -15.55 8.92
C ILE A 12 -9.66 -15.93 7.88
N LYS A 13 -10.02 -17.21 7.78
CA LYS A 13 -10.89 -17.73 6.70
C LYS A 13 -12.40 -17.61 6.97
N SER A 14 -12.83 -17.13 8.14
CA SER A 14 -14.26 -17.12 8.48
C SER A 14 -15.07 -16.19 7.55
N LYS A 15 -16.21 -16.70 7.05
CA LYS A 15 -17.15 -15.96 6.19
C LYS A 15 -17.62 -14.64 6.86
N LYS A 16 -17.71 -14.64 8.19
CA LYS A 16 -18.04 -13.46 9.00
C LYS A 16 -16.99 -12.35 8.90
N ARG A 17 -15.70 -12.71 8.92
CA ARG A 17 -14.60 -11.74 8.77
C ARG A 17 -14.55 -11.15 7.36
N ARG A 18 -14.69 -11.98 6.32
CA ARG A 18 -14.76 -11.50 4.92
C ARG A 18 -15.91 -10.51 4.73
N ASN A 19 -17.10 -10.83 5.25
CA ASN A 19 -18.26 -9.94 5.19
C ASN A 19 -18.04 -8.61 5.96
N ALA A 20 -17.24 -8.61 7.02
CA ALA A 20 -16.90 -7.39 7.75
C ALA A 20 -15.90 -6.52 6.98
N ILE A 21 -14.91 -7.15 6.33
CA ILE A 21 -13.92 -6.45 5.49
C ILE A 21 -14.59 -5.81 4.26
N CYS A 22 -15.52 -6.52 3.61
CA CYS A 22 -16.29 -5.97 2.49
C CYS A 22 -17.19 -4.78 2.86
N LYS A 23 -17.42 -4.52 4.16
CA LYS A 23 -18.18 -3.36 4.64
C LYS A 23 -17.29 -2.13 4.89
N ILE A 24 -15.97 -2.28 4.86
CA ILE A 24 -15.05 -1.16 4.96
C ILE A 24 -15.19 -0.36 3.67
N SER A 25 -15.41 0.95 3.77
CA SER A 25 -15.52 1.80 2.59
C SER A 25 -14.23 1.75 1.77
N ASP A 26 -14.36 1.84 0.44
CA ASP A 26 -13.18 1.85 -0.44
C ASP A 26 -12.26 3.02 -0.14
N PHE A 27 -12.80 4.15 0.32
CA PHE A 27 -12.00 5.28 0.81
C PHE A 27 -11.14 4.90 2.03
N ALA A 28 -11.71 4.24 3.05
CA ALA A 28 -10.94 3.83 4.23
C ALA A 28 -9.91 2.75 3.87
N ARG A 29 -10.25 1.81 2.97
CA ARG A 29 -9.30 0.83 2.42
C ARG A 29 -8.16 1.52 1.69
N SER A 30 -8.49 2.49 0.84
CA SER A 30 -7.56 3.28 0.04
C SER A 30 -6.54 4.03 0.90
N ILE A 31 -7.01 4.72 1.95
CA ILE A 31 -6.12 5.40 2.91
C ILE A 31 -5.25 4.39 3.65
N THR A 32 -5.84 3.30 4.13
CA THR A 32 -5.10 2.30 4.92
C THR A 32 -3.97 1.66 4.11
N VAL A 33 -4.22 1.32 2.84
CA VAL A 33 -3.20 0.77 1.94
C VAL A 33 -2.08 1.78 1.69
N ALA A 34 -2.42 3.04 1.44
CA ALA A 34 -1.44 4.09 1.21
C ALA A 34 -0.57 4.35 2.46
N ALA A 35 -1.19 4.40 3.65
CA ALA A 35 -0.49 4.59 4.92
C ALA A 35 0.43 3.40 5.27
N PHE A 36 -0.07 2.16 5.14
CA PHE A 36 0.73 0.95 5.36
C PHE A 36 2.02 0.98 4.52
N ARG A 37 1.88 1.39 3.27
CA ARG A 37 3.01 1.44 2.35
C ARG A 37 4.00 2.55 2.65
N MET A 38 3.53 3.73 3.01
CA MET A 38 4.42 4.81 3.46
C MET A 38 5.24 4.38 4.68
N GLU A 39 4.66 3.61 5.59
CA GLU A 39 5.34 3.15 6.79
C GLU A 39 6.31 1.99 6.52
N THR A 40 6.01 1.13 5.56
CA THR A 40 6.73 -0.14 5.36
C THR A 40 7.60 -0.19 4.11
N GLY A 41 7.42 0.72 3.16
CA GLY A 41 8.09 0.70 1.85
C GLY A 41 7.64 -0.45 0.94
N HIS A 42 6.61 -1.22 1.31
CA HIS A 42 6.19 -2.42 0.57
C HIS A 42 4.85 -2.23 -0.13
N ASP A 43 4.70 -2.83 -1.32
CA ASP A 43 3.37 -2.98 -1.93
C ASP A 43 2.55 -4.00 -1.17
N CYS A 44 1.23 -3.82 -1.23
CA CYS A 44 0.23 -4.67 -0.62
C CYS A 44 0.57 -6.17 -0.68
N PHE A 45 0.25 -6.83 0.42
CA PHE A 45 0.23 -8.28 0.56
C PHE A 45 -0.90 -8.85 -0.30
N ASP A 46 -0.57 -9.57 -1.37
CA ASP A 46 -1.52 -10.50 -1.97
C ASP A 46 -1.27 -11.92 -1.45
N ASP A 47 -2.06 -12.89 -1.91
CA ASP A 47 -1.94 -14.29 -1.50
C ASP A 47 -0.59 -14.94 -1.89
N THR A 48 0.27 -14.21 -2.64
CA THR A 48 1.54 -14.68 -3.20
C THR A 48 2.78 -14.01 -2.58
N GLY A 49 2.64 -12.90 -1.85
CA GLY A 49 3.73 -12.35 -1.05
C GLY A 49 3.71 -10.84 -0.84
N ILE A 50 4.86 -10.32 -0.41
CA ILE A 50 5.14 -8.88 -0.26
C ILE A 50 5.99 -8.45 -1.46
N TYR A 51 5.49 -7.50 -2.25
CA TYR A 51 6.23 -6.96 -3.38
C TYR A 51 6.99 -5.69 -2.99
N ASN A 52 8.11 -5.45 -3.68
CA ASN A 52 8.83 -4.18 -3.59
C ASN A 52 7.96 -3.04 -4.12
N SER A 53 8.29 -1.81 -3.75
CA SER A 53 7.52 -0.68 -4.25
C SER A 53 7.75 -0.42 -5.75
N PRO A 54 6.69 -0.11 -6.53
CA PRO A 54 6.87 0.24 -7.91
C PRO A 54 7.70 1.50 -8.00
N LEU A 55 8.32 1.66 -9.16
CA LEU A 55 9.13 2.84 -9.45
C LEU A 55 8.21 3.99 -9.87
N CYS A 56 8.54 5.19 -9.42
CA CYS A 56 7.85 6.40 -9.82
C CYS A 56 8.10 6.71 -11.29
N LEU A 57 7.04 6.65 -12.10
CA LEU A 57 7.09 6.98 -13.53
C LEU A 57 6.97 8.49 -13.81
N LEU A 58 6.57 9.28 -12.80
CA LEU A 58 6.41 10.74 -12.92
C LEU A 58 7.72 11.50 -12.82
N CYS A 59 8.70 10.95 -12.10
CA CYS A 59 10.04 11.54 -12.00
C CYS A 59 11.01 10.83 -12.94
N LYS A 60 12.03 11.57 -13.40
CA LYS A 60 13.10 11.00 -14.23
C LYS A 60 14.03 10.05 -13.46
N GLN A 61 13.97 10.08 -12.13
CA GLN A 61 14.87 9.35 -11.24
C GLN A 61 14.41 7.89 -11.01
N ARG A 62 13.13 7.58 -11.26
CA ARG A 62 12.54 6.23 -11.13
C ARG A 62 12.86 5.55 -9.80
N PHE A 63 12.80 6.30 -8.71
CA PHE A 63 12.92 5.73 -7.37
C PHE A 63 11.66 4.98 -6.96
N GLU A 64 11.80 4.08 -5.99
CA GLU A 64 10.66 3.41 -5.37
C GLU A 64 9.68 4.45 -4.78
N ILE A 65 8.39 4.18 -4.89
CA ILE A 65 7.34 5.05 -4.36
C ILE A 65 7.17 4.79 -2.86
N ASP A 66 8.13 5.28 -2.09
CA ASP A 66 8.13 5.27 -0.63
C ASP A 66 7.83 6.67 -0.05
N ASN A 67 7.83 6.79 1.28
CA ASN A 67 7.54 8.06 1.95
C ASN A 67 8.53 9.16 1.57
N ASP A 68 9.82 8.82 1.56
CA ASP A 68 10.89 9.76 1.24
C ASP A 68 10.75 10.27 -0.19
N HIS A 69 10.50 9.38 -1.13
CA HIS A 69 10.28 9.75 -2.52
C HIS A 69 9.01 10.58 -2.68
N LEU A 70 7.87 10.17 -2.11
CA LEU A 70 6.62 10.91 -2.21
C LEU A 70 6.71 12.32 -1.62
N SER A 71 7.49 12.50 -0.56
CA SER A 71 7.69 13.80 0.09
C SER A 71 8.64 14.73 -0.68
N ASN A 72 9.56 14.18 -1.48
CA ASN A 72 10.61 14.95 -2.16
C ASN A 72 10.47 14.98 -3.69
N CYS A 73 9.52 14.24 -4.27
CA CYS A 73 9.38 14.15 -5.71
C CYS A 73 8.82 15.46 -6.27
N SER A 74 9.69 16.24 -6.90
CA SER A 74 9.34 17.52 -7.55
C SER A 74 8.31 17.40 -8.68
N SER A 75 8.10 16.18 -9.20
CA SER A 75 7.09 15.90 -10.23
C SER A 75 5.69 15.65 -9.64
N LEU A 76 5.57 15.60 -8.31
CA LEU A 76 4.30 15.47 -7.60
C LEU A 76 3.81 16.87 -7.18
N ASN A 77 2.54 17.14 -7.48
CA ASN A 77 1.83 18.37 -7.15
C ASN A 77 1.60 18.47 -5.62
N GLU A 78 1.18 19.63 -5.09
CA GLU A 78 0.81 19.85 -3.66
C GLU A 78 -0.47 19.11 -3.19
N GLU A 79 -0.68 17.87 -3.65
CA GLU A 79 -1.76 17.01 -3.19
C GLU A 79 -1.35 16.25 -1.91
N SER A 80 -2.33 15.72 -1.18
CA SER A 80 -2.02 14.86 -0.02
C SER A 80 -1.19 13.65 -0.46
N LEU A 81 -0.24 13.21 0.37
CA LEU A 81 0.62 12.05 0.09
C LEU A 81 -0.18 10.81 -0.34
N TYR A 82 -1.39 10.61 0.21
CA TYR A 82 -2.27 9.50 -0.14
C TYR A 82 -2.86 9.63 -1.55
N SER A 83 -3.27 10.84 -1.94
CA SER A 83 -3.74 11.14 -3.30
C SER A 83 -2.63 10.92 -4.33
N LEU A 84 -1.42 11.39 -4.00
CA LEU A 84 -0.23 11.23 -4.85
C LEU A 84 0.11 9.75 -5.06
N TYR A 85 0.07 8.96 -3.99
CA TYR A 85 0.29 7.52 -4.06
C TYR A 85 -0.64 6.83 -5.07
N TRP A 86 -1.96 7.07 -4.97
CA TRP A 86 -2.93 6.44 -5.88
C TRP A 86 -2.77 6.92 -7.31
N ARG A 87 -2.48 8.21 -7.53
CA ARG A 87 -2.22 8.77 -8.85
C ARG A 87 -1.01 8.12 -9.53
N VAL A 88 0.10 7.97 -8.80
CA VAL A 88 1.27 7.28 -9.34
C VAL A 88 0.93 5.82 -9.66
N ARG A 89 0.15 5.17 -8.79
CA ARG A 89 -0.22 3.77 -8.97
C ARG A 89 -1.13 3.52 -10.17
N GLU A 90 -2.10 4.39 -10.42
CA GLU A 90 -2.96 4.32 -11.61
C GLU A 90 -2.12 4.38 -12.90
N LEU A 91 -1.10 5.23 -12.92
CA LEU A 91 -0.18 5.36 -14.04
C LEU A 91 0.75 4.15 -14.20
N THR A 92 1.14 3.48 -13.12
CA THR A 92 2.01 2.28 -13.18
C THR A 92 1.25 0.99 -13.45
N SER A 93 -0.08 0.96 -13.27
CA SER A 93 -0.91 -0.24 -13.43
C SER A 93 -1.48 -0.41 -14.84
N SER A 94 -1.12 0.47 -15.78
CA SER A 94 -1.66 0.53 -17.14
C SER A 94 -0.72 -0.03 -18.23
N ASP A 95 0.33 -0.76 -17.84
CA ASP A 95 1.24 -1.50 -18.74
C ASP A 95 0.91 -3.01 -18.78
#